data_AF-A0A969NZV2-F1
#
_entry.id   AF-A0A969NZV2-F1
#
_cell.length_a   1.000
_cell.length_b   1.000
_cell.length_c   1.000
_cell.angle_alpha   90.00
_cell.angle_beta   90.00
_cell.angle_gamma   90.00
#
_symmetry.space_group_name_H-M   'P 1'
#
loop_
_entity.id
_entity.type
_entity.pdbx_description
1 polymer ?
#
loop_
_entity_poly.entity_id
_entity_poly.type
_entity_poly.pdbx_seq_one_letter_code
_entity_poly.pdbx_strand_id
1 'polypeptide(L)'
;MPISGLQTEVIEGTPVQVQWFERVRLELHPQQDVPYDVLVSRLGVDLLMNQGRDWWLFPQSEPATDCLFFEQTSKNLCSPFLEAWRERGLELDGQPGFSDNESLALLGMPISDAQLERLSDGAQYQVQWFERGRLELHPQQPAPFTVQSGLLGREMEIYRTNERLQPLRRDD
;
A
#
# COMPACT_ATOMS: atom_id res chain seq x y z
N MET A 1 6.57 12.80 1.79
CA MET A 1 6.19 14.22 1.52
C MET A 1 4.84 14.28 0.82
N PRO A 2 4.04 15.35 1.00
CA PRO A 2 2.87 15.59 0.16
C PRO A 2 3.31 15.87 -1.28
N ILE A 3 2.56 15.34 -2.24
CA ILE A 3 2.75 15.56 -3.70
C ILE A 3 1.53 16.24 -4.34
N SER A 4 0.45 16.42 -3.58
CA SER A 4 -0.69 17.26 -3.98
C SER A 4 -1.20 18.09 -2.80
N GLY A 5 -2.00 19.12 -3.11
CA GLY A 5 -2.94 19.68 -2.15
C GLY A 5 -4.13 18.74 -1.92
N LEU A 6 -5.02 19.13 -1.01
CA LEU A 6 -6.34 18.50 -0.85
C LEU A 6 -7.17 18.75 -2.10
N GLN A 7 -7.78 17.70 -2.66
CA GLN A 7 -8.60 17.77 -3.86
C GLN A 7 -9.68 16.70 -3.85
N THR A 8 -10.73 16.85 -4.65
CA THR A 8 -11.76 15.82 -4.82
C THR A 8 -11.39 14.87 -5.95
N GLU A 9 -11.42 13.57 -5.68
CA GLU A 9 -11.28 12.50 -6.68
C GLU A 9 -12.45 11.52 -6.56
N VAL A 10 -12.81 10.84 -7.65
CA VAL A 10 -13.83 9.78 -7.64
C VAL A 10 -13.12 8.45 -7.42
N ILE A 11 -13.36 7.81 -6.28
CA ILE A 11 -12.80 6.51 -5.90
C ILE A 11 -13.96 5.52 -5.81
N GLU A 12 -13.89 4.43 -6.57
CA GLU A 12 -14.97 3.41 -6.63
C GLU A 12 -16.37 4.01 -6.90
N GLY A 13 -16.44 5.05 -7.74
CA GLY A 13 -17.68 5.74 -8.08
C GLY A 13 -18.16 6.78 -7.05
N THR A 14 -17.44 6.96 -5.95
CA THR A 14 -17.78 7.91 -4.88
C THR A 14 -16.82 9.11 -4.87
N PRO A 15 -17.31 10.35 -4.88
CA PRO A 15 -16.45 11.52 -4.72
C PRO A 15 -15.96 11.62 -3.28
N VAL A 16 -14.64 11.63 -3.09
CA VAL A 16 -13.97 11.75 -1.80
C VAL A 16 -12.91 12.85 -1.83
N GLN A 17 -12.68 13.53 -0.70
CA GLN A 17 -11.54 14.43 -0.58
C GLN A 17 -10.28 13.63 -0.30
N VAL A 18 -9.23 13.88 -1.06
CA VAL A 18 -7.98 13.14 -0.97
C VAL A 18 -6.77 14.05 -0.95
N GLN A 19 -5.70 13.60 -0.30
CA GLN A 19 -4.38 14.19 -0.45
C GLN A 19 -3.36 13.09 -0.77
N TRP A 20 -2.55 13.35 -1.80
CA TRP A 20 -1.50 12.43 -2.20
C TRP A 20 -0.19 12.77 -1.52
N PHE A 21 0.48 11.72 -1.06
CA PHE A 21 1.85 11.73 -0.57
C PHE A 21 2.69 10.80 -1.44
N GLU A 22 4.00 10.85 -1.27
CA GLU A 22 4.91 10.00 -2.07
C GLU A 22 4.64 8.49 -1.93
N ARG A 23 4.07 8.06 -0.79
CA ARG A 23 3.92 6.64 -0.43
C ARG A 23 2.47 6.18 -0.29
N VAL A 24 1.55 7.11 -0.05
CA VAL A 24 0.14 6.84 0.27
C VAL A 24 -0.75 7.92 -0.31
N ARG A 25 -2.03 7.62 -0.51
CA ARG A 25 -3.12 8.60 -0.61
C ARG A 25 -3.96 8.51 0.66
N LEU A 26 -4.24 9.65 1.26
CA LEU A 26 -5.20 9.75 2.36
C LEU A 26 -6.56 10.14 1.80
N GLU A 27 -7.62 9.50 2.32
CA GLU A 27 -9.00 9.69 1.91
C GLU A 27 -9.85 10.12 3.11
N LEU A 28 -10.58 11.22 2.97
CA LEU A 28 -11.50 11.71 3.98
C LEU A 28 -12.90 11.11 3.77
N HIS A 29 -13.37 10.39 4.79
CA HIS A 29 -14.67 9.71 4.85
C HIS A 29 -15.47 10.25 6.05
N PRO A 30 -16.09 11.45 5.93
CA PRO A 30 -16.68 12.18 7.06
C PRO A 30 -17.92 11.50 7.67
N GLN A 31 -18.42 10.42 7.05
CA GLN A 31 -19.51 9.60 7.58
C GLN A 31 -19.02 8.55 8.59
N GLN A 32 -17.70 8.35 8.73
CA GLN A 32 -17.11 7.45 9.71
C GLN A 32 -16.72 8.23 10.98
N ASP A 33 -16.68 7.53 12.12
CA ASP A 33 -16.20 8.10 13.36
C ASP A 33 -14.67 8.17 13.41
N VAL A 34 -14.14 9.16 14.11
CA VAL A 34 -12.70 9.27 14.43
C VAL A 34 -12.23 8.00 15.15
N PRO A 35 -11.06 7.43 14.80
CA PRO A 35 -10.05 7.93 13.86
C PRO A 35 -10.19 7.43 12.41
N TYR A 36 -11.31 6.80 12.06
CA TYR A 36 -11.52 6.17 10.74
C TYR A 36 -12.12 7.12 9.71
N ASP A 37 -12.34 8.39 10.06
CA ASP A 37 -12.73 9.45 9.15
C ASP A 37 -11.62 9.82 8.16
N VAL A 38 -10.36 9.43 8.43
CA VAL A 38 -9.25 9.52 7.47
C VAL A 38 -8.64 8.13 7.25
N LEU A 39 -8.73 7.63 6.03
CA LEU A 39 -8.24 6.30 5.67
C LEU A 39 -7.01 6.36 4.76
N VAL A 40 -6.14 5.35 4.89
CA VAL A 40 -5.09 5.07 3.90
C VAL A 40 -5.70 4.26 2.77
N SER A 41 -5.63 4.81 1.55
CA SER A 41 -6.11 4.19 0.32
C SER A 41 -5.45 2.84 0.03
N ARG A 42 -6.09 1.99 -0.77
CA ARG A 42 -5.58 0.69 -1.23
C ARG A 42 -4.55 0.80 -2.36
N LEU A 43 -3.55 1.68 -2.23
CA LEU A 43 -2.58 1.93 -3.33
C LEU A 43 -1.82 0.70 -3.80
N GLY A 44 -1.63 -0.31 -2.95
CA GLY A 44 -0.99 -1.56 -3.35
C GLY A 44 -1.82 -2.29 -4.40
N VAL A 45 -3.14 -2.42 -4.15
CA VAL A 45 -4.10 -2.96 -5.12
C VAL A 45 -4.20 -2.05 -6.36
N ASP A 46 -4.42 -0.75 -6.16
CA ASP A 46 -4.65 0.20 -7.26
C ASP A 46 -3.48 0.20 -8.24
N LEU A 47 -2.24 0.21 -7.75
CA LEU A 47 -1.05 0.24 -8.60
C LEU A 47 -0.85 -1.08 -9.36
N LEU A 48 -1.04 -2.23 -8.71
CA LEU A 48 -0.96 -3.53 -9.38
C LEU A 48 -2.00 -3.64 -10.51
N MET A 49 -3.25 -3.24 -10.24
CA MET A 49 -4.31 -3.26 -11.25
C MET A 49 -4.01 -2.33 -12.43
N ASN A 50 -3.49 -1.12 -12.17
CA ASN A 50 -3.06 -0.18 -13.22
C ASN A 50 -1.87 -0.69 -14.04
N GLN A 51 -1.02 -1.55 -13.46
CA GLN A 51 0.04 -2.27 -14.16
C GLN A 51 -0.48 -3.48 -14.95
N GLY A 52 -1.78 -3.76 -14.92
CA GLY A 52 -2.38 -4.95 -15.54
C GLY A 52 -2.05 -6.25 -14.79
N ARG A 53 -1.67 -6.15 -13.51
CA ARG A 53 -1.31 -7.28 -12.65
C ARG A 53 -2.49 -7.63 -11.74
N ASP A 54 -3.15 -8.74 -12.03
CA ASP A 54 -4.20 -9.27 -11.18
C ASP A 54 -3.58 -10.00 -9.97
N TRP A 55 -3.67 -9.39 -8.79
CA TRP A 55 -3.11 -9.92 -7.55
C TRP A 55 -3.87 -11.15 -7.04
N TRP A 56 -5.14 -11.36 -7.46
CA TRP A 56 -5.87 -12.58 -7.13
C TRP A 56 -5.25 -13.82 -7.76
N LEU A 57 -4.47 -13.64 -8.84
CA LEU A 57 -3.75 -14.72 -9.52
C LEU A 57 -2.34 -14.93 -8.97
N PHE A 58 -1.90 -14.18 -7.95
CA PHE A 58 -0.61 -14.41 -7.34
C PHE A 58 -0.58 -15.76 -6.61
N PRO A 59 0.54 -16.51 -6.67
CA PRO A 59 0.66 -17.83 -6.05
C PRO A 59 0.22 -17.82 -4.58
N GLN A 60 -0.62 -18.77 -4.21
CA GLN A 60 -0.98 -19.01 -2.80
C GLN A 60 0.10 -19.85 -2.14
N SER A 61 0.28 -19.64 -0.84
CA SER A 61 1.21 -20.39 -0.01
C SER A 61 0.49 -21.12 1.11
N GLU A 62 1.10 -22.21 1.56
CA GLU A 62 0.76 -22.86 2.83
C GLU A 62 1.45 -22.11 3.99
N PRO A 63 0.95 -22.25 5.24
CA PRO A 63 1.60 -21.66 6.41
C PRO A 63 3.07 -22.09 6.52
N ALA A 64 3.97 -21.12 6.63
CA ALA A 64 5.40 -21.36 6.79
C ALA A 64 5.85 -21.17 8.25
N THR A 65 6.89 -21.92 8.67
CA THR A 65 7.52 -21.75 9.99
C THR A 65 8.17 -20.36 10.09
N ASP A 66 8.11 -19.75 11.28
CA ASP A 66 8.65 -18.41 11.58
C ASP A 66 8.06 -17.24 10.76
N CYS A 67 6.88 -17.46 10.16
CA CYS A 67 6.13 -16.44 9.43
C CYS A 67 4.76 -16.21 10.07
N LEU A 68 4.21 -15.01 9.89
CA LEU A 68 2.79 -14.75 10.13
C LEU A 68 2.01 -15.13 8.86
N PHE A 69 1.14 -16.12 8.95
CA PHE A 69 0.30 -16.54 7.83
C PHE A 69 -1.07 -15.85 7.88
N PHE A 70 -1.49 -15.27 6.76
CA PHE A 70 -2.79 -14.63 6.60
C PHE A 70 -3.72 -15.56 5.81
N GLU A 71 -4.61 -16.26 6.50
CA GLU A 71 -5.52 -17.25 5.90
C GLU A 71 -6.40 -16.64 4.80
N GLN A 72 -6.84 -15.39 4.98
CA GLN A 72 -7.73 -14.67 4.06
C GLN A 72 -7.12 -14.45 2.68
N THR A 73 -5.80 -14.30 2.59
CA THR A 73 -5.07 -14.08 1.32
C THR A 73 -4.13 -15.24 0.97
N SER A 74 -4.02 -16.22 1.86
CA SER A 74 -3.09 -17.36 1.77
C SER A 74 -1.65 -16.93 1.53
N LYS A 75 -1.19 -15.88 2.24
CA LYS A 75 0.16 -15.31 2.11
C LYS A 75 0.92 -15.39 3.43
N ASN A 76 2.24 -15.56 3.32
CA ASN A 76 3.16 -15.49 4.45
C ASN A 76 3.82 -14.13 4.52
N LEU A 77 3.86 -13.56 5.73
CA LEU A 77 4.70 -12.42 6.08
C LEU A 77 5.83 -12.91 6.97
N CYS A 78 7.03 -12.99 6.40
CA CYS A 78 8.24 -13.47 7.07
C CYS A 78 9.25 -12.32 7.29
N SER A 79 10.25 -12.52 8.15
CA SER A 79 11.38 -11.57 8.25
C SER A 79 12.12 -11.44 6.91
N PRO A 80 12.63 -10.24 6.57
CA PRO A 80 12.66 -9.03 7.40
C PRO A 80 11.38 -8.18 7.34
N PHE A 81 10.42 -8.52 6.48
CA PHE A 81 9.20 -7.74 6.32
C PHE A 81 8.26 -7.83 7.52
N LEU A 82 8.21 -8.97 8.22
CA LEU A 82 7.41 -9.13 9.44
C LEU A 82 7.85 -8.17 10.55
N GLU A 83 9.15 -8.07 10.79
CA GLU A 83 9.72 -7.13 11.76
C GLU A 83 9.39 -5.69 11.38
N ALA A 84 9.65 -5.33 10.12
CA ALA A 84 9.34 -4.01 9.59
C ALA A 84 7.84 -3.66 9.66
N TRP A 85 6.96 -4.64 9.45
CA TRP A 85 5.51 -4.46 9.56
C TRP A 85 5.10 -4.18 11.00
N ARG A 86 5.62 -4.93 11.98
CA ARG A 86 5.33 -4.71 13.42
C ARG A 86 5.90 -3.41 14.00
N GLU A 87 6.88 -2.82 13.33
CA GLU A 87 7.45 -1.51 13.71
C GLU A 87 6.62 -0.32 13.21
N ARG A 88 5.50 -0.55 12.49
CA ARG A 88 4.73 0.52 11.83
C ARG A 88 3.23 0.25 11.91
N GLY A 89 2.47 1.20 12.43
CA GLY A 89 1.01 1.14 12.44
C GLY A 89 0.37 2.52 12.48
N LEU A 90 -0.96 2.53 12.44
CA LEU A 90 -1.74 3.70 12.85
C LEU A 90 -1.92 3.61 14.37
N GLU A 91 -1.65 4.69 15.11
CA GLU A 91 -1.94 4.74 16.55
C GLU A 91 -3.46 4.85 16.76
N LEU A 92 -4.09 3.78 17.26
CA LEU A 92 -5.54 3.68 17.39
C LEU A 92 -6.02 3.46 18.82
N ASP A 93 -5.16 3.00 19.73
CA ASP A 93 -5.55 2.60 21.09
C ASP A 93 -4.89 3.41 22.22
N GLY A 94 -3.98 4.32 21.88
CA GLY A 94 -3.26 5.20 22.80
C GLY A 94 -2.09 4.51 23.52
N GLN A 95 -1.64 3.34 23.09
CA GLN A 95 -0.58 2.56 23.72
C GLN A 95 0.76 2.73 23.00
N PRO A 96 1.90 2.62 23.71
CA PRO A 96 3.20 2.66 23.06
C PRO A 96 3.44 1.40 22.19
N GLY A 97 3.87 1.62 20.96
CA GLY A 97 4.16 0.55 20.00
C GLY A 97 3.03 0.39 18.99
N PHE A 98 3.06 -0.69 18.21
CA PHE A 98 1.98 -1.01 17.28
C PHE A 98 1.57 -2.46 17.45
N SER A 99 0.27 -2.68 17.61
CA SER A 99 -0.34 -4.00 17.51
C SER A 99 -0.38 -4.50 16.06
N ASP A 100 -0.60 -5.80 15.90
CA ASP A 100 -0.83 -6.40 14.58
C ASP A 100 -2.05 -5.76 13.88
N ASN A 101 -3.07 -5.33 14.63
CA ASN A 101 -4.25 -4.64 14.08
C ASN A 101 -3.93 -3.24 13.58
N GLU A 102 -3.07 -2.50 14.26
CA GLU A 102 -2.64 -1.16 13.86
C GLU A 102 -1.72 -1.19 12.64
N SER A 103 -0.86 -2.20 12.58
CA SER A 103 -0.01 -2.50 11.42
C SER A 103 -0.86 -2.90 10.21
N LEU A 104 -1.90 -3.71 10.44
CA LEU A 104 -2.92 -4.07 9.45
C LEU A 104 -3.73 -2.83 8.99
N ALA A 105 -4.06 -1.91 9.89
CA ALA A 105 -4.77 -0.69 9.52
C ALA A 105 -3.94 0.20 8.59
N LEU A 106 -2.63 0.26 8.79
CA LEU A 106 -1.71 1.05 7.95
C LEU A 106 -1.47 0.41 6.57
N LEU A 107 -1.08 -0.86 6.51
CA LEU A 107 -0.63 -1.52 5.28
C LEU A 107 -1.69 -2.41 4.63
N GLY A 108 -2.70 -2.86 5.38
CA GLY A 108 -3.63 -3.90 4.95
C GLY A 108 -3.02 -5.29 4.95
N MET A 109 -3.80 -6.26 4.45
CA MET A 109 -3.35 -7.65 4.38
C MET A 109 -2.23 -7.79 3.34
N PRO A 110 -1.25 -8.71 3.52
CA PRO A 110 -0.34 -9.07 2.45
C PRO A 110 -1.13 -9.70 1.30
N ILE A 111 -0.87 -9.26 0.07
CA ILE A 111 -1.53 -9.75 -1.16
C ILE A 111 -0.57 -10.50 -2.08
N SER A 112 0.72 -10.57 -1.72
CA SER A 112 1.71 -11.47 -2.30
C SER A 112 2.46 -12.21 -1.20
N ASP A 113 3.34 -13.14 -1.55
CA ASP A 113 4.49 -13.45 -0.68
C ASP A 113 5.64 -12.51 -1.02
N ALA A 114 6.76 -12.61 -0.30
CA ALA A 114 7.97 -11.89 -0.62
C ALA A 114 8.55 -12.38 -1.96
N GLN A 115 8.77 -11.47 -2.90
CA GLN A 115 9.21 -11.80 -4.27
C GLN A 115 10.22 -10.78 -4.80
N LEU A 116 11.03 -11.18 -5.78
CA LEU A 116 11.96 -10.27 -6.45
C LEU A 116 11.24 -9.51 -7.56
N GLU A 117 11.30 -8.18 -7.53
CA GLU A 117 10.74 -7.31 -8.55
C GLU A 117 11.77 -6.28 -9.03
N ARG A 118 11.66 -5.90 -10.30
CA ARG A 118 12.37 -4.73 -10.83
C ARG A 118 11.48 -3.52 -10.64
N LEU A 119 11.98 -2.50 -9.94
CA LEU A 119 11.22 -1.28 -9.64
C LEU A 119 11.54 -0.16 -10.64
N SER A 120 10.94 1.02 -10.44
CA SER A 120 10.99 2.15 -11.36
C SER A 120 12.38 2.78 -11.54
N ASP A 121 13.28 2.57 -10.59
CA ASP A 121 14.70 2.94 -10.70
C ASP A 121 15.52 1.96 -11.56
N GLY A 122 14.90 0.88 -12.02
CA GLY A 122 15.50 -0.17 -12.81
C GLY A 122 16.28 -1.20 -12.00
N ALA A 123 16.39 -1.09 -10.68
CA ALA A 123 17.06 -2.07 -9.82
C ALA A 123 16.09 -3.19 -9.37
N GLN A 124 16.66 -4.31 -8.93
CA GLN A 124 15.89 -5.44 -8.37
C GLN A 124 15.88 -5.38 -6.86
N TYR A 125 14.69 -5.54 -6.27
CA TYR A 125 14.48 -5.55 -4.84
C TYR A 125 13.64 -6.76 -4.46
N GLN A 126 13.87 -7.30 -3.25
CA GLN A 126 12.86 -8.15 -2.65
C GLN A 126 11.74 -7.24 -2.14
N VAL A 127 10.51 -7.57 -2.47
CA VAL A 127 9.33 -6.79 -2.12
C VAL A 127 8.23 -7.67 -1.58
N GLN A 128 7.39 -7.07 -0.74
CA GLN A 128 6.17 -7.66 -0.22
C GLN A 128 5.03 -6.69 -0.48
N TRP A 129 4.04 -7.10 -1.27
CA TRP A 129 2.84 -6.30 -1.52
C TRP A 129 1.79 -6.51 -0.44
N PHE A 130 1.14 -5.42 -0.08
CA PHE A 130 -0.01 -5.36 0.80
C PHE A 130 -1.15 -4.61 0.11
N GLU A 131 -2.35 -4.65 0.66
CA GLU A 131 -3.49 -3.97 0.04
C GLU A 131 -3.25 -2.45 -0.12
N ARG A 132 -2.61 -1.81 0.85
CA ARG A 132 -2.42 -0.34 0.91
C ARG A 132 -1.00 0.10 0.58
N GLY A 133 -0.06 -0.83 0.40
CA GLY A 133 1.36 -0.50 0.30
C GLY A 133 2.23 -1.60 -0.28
N ARG A 134 3.53 -1.30 -0.41
CA ARG A 134 4.60 -2.26 -0.69
C ARG A 134 5.73 -1.99 0.29
N LEU A 135 6.28 -3.05 0.87
CA LEU A 135 7.56 -2.98 1.57
C LEU A 135 8.66 -3.50 0.65
N GLU A 136 9.83 -2.89 0.74
CA GLU A 136 10.98 -3.11 -0.12
C GLU A 136 12.24 -3.31 0.73
N LEU A 137 13.01 -4.35 0.43
CA LEU A 137 14.28 -4.62 1.10
C LEU A 137 15.43 -3.92 0.35
N HIS A 138 16.05 -2.96 1.03
CA HIS A 138 17.18 -2.15 0.60
C HIS A 138 18.43 -2.52 1.44
N PRO A 139 19.13 -3.63 1.15
CA PRO A 139 20.20 -4.15 2.02
C PRO A 139 21.44 -3.24 2.08
N GLN A 140 21.59 -2.31 1.15
CA GLN A 140 22.66 -1.32 1.15
C GLN A 140 22.40 -0.15 2.12
N GLN A 141 21.18 -0.03 2.64
CA GLN A 141 20.81 1.03 3.57
C GLN A 141 21.09 0.59 5.02
N PRO A 142 21.61 1.49 5.87
CA PRO A 142 21.86 1.17 7.26
C PRO A 142 20.53 0.91 7.99
N ALA A 143 20.56 0.04 9.00
CA ALA A 143 19.43 -0.11 9.91
C ALA A 143 19.08 1.25 10.56
N PRO A 144 17.78 1.58 10.74
CA PRO A 144 16.59 0.75 10.48
C PRO A 144 16.02 0.91 9.05
N PHE A 145 16.71 1.57 8.12
CA PHE A 145 16.20 1.90 6.78
C PHE A 145 16.37 0.77 5.76
N THR A 146 16.69 -0.43 6.22
CA THR A 146 16.90 -1.60 5.38
C THR A 146 15.57 -2.10 4.79
N VAL A 147 14.44 -1.93 5.49
CA VAL A 147 13.10 -2.15 4.90
C VAL A 147 12.39 -0.80 4.80
N GLN A 148 11.94 -0.45 3.60
CA GLN A 148 11.28 0.82 3.32
C GLN A 148 9.92 0.62 2.67
N SER A 149 9.01 1.57 2.88
CA SER A 149 7.78 1.63 2.10
C SER A 149 8.07 2.16 0.70
N GLY A 150 7.50 1.50 -0.31
CA GLY A 150 7.58 1.93 -1.70
C GLY A 150 6.94 3.28 -1.96
N LEU A 151 7.34 3.92 -3.05
CA LEU A 151 6.90 5.26 -3.44
C LEU A 151 5.62 5.20 -4.29
N LEU A 152 4.62 4.45 -3.84
CA LEU A 152 3.44 4.11 -4.64
C LEU A 152 2.65 5.35 -5.08
N GLY A 153 2.62 6.41 -4.27
CA GLY A 153 1.97 7.65 -4.66
C GLY A 153 2.67 8.36 -5.83
N ARG A 154 4.01 8.27 -5.91
CA ARG A 154 4.77 8.75 -7.08
C ARG A 154 4.60 7.82 -8.28
N GLU A 155 4.62 6.51 -8.06
CA GLU A 155 4.42 5.52 -9.14
C GLU A 155 3.03 5.66 -9.80
N MET A 156 2.01 5.99 -9.01
CA MET A 156 0.64 6.22 -9.49
C MET A 156 0.47 7.51 -10.32
N GLU A 157 1.41 8.46 -10.26
CA GLU A 157 1.28 9.75 -10.95
C GLU A 157 1.17 9.59 -12.47
N ILE A 158 1.83 8.58 -13.04
CA ILE A 158 1.77 8.25 -14.48
C ILE A 158 0.34 7.92 -14.90
N TYR A 159 -0.37 7.12 -14.09
CA TYR A 159 -1.75 6.69 -14.39
C TYR A 159 -2.74 7.84 -14.21
N ARG A 160 -2.57 8.64 -13.14
CA ARG A 160 -3.41 9.82 -12.89
C ARG A 160 -3.30 10.88 -13.98
N THR A 161 -2.11 11.04 -14.56
CA THR A 161 -1.87 11.98 -15.66
C THR A 161 -2.54 11.47 -16.94
N ASN A 162 -2.44 10.16 -17.22
CA ASN A 162 -3.06 9.55 -18.38
C ASN A 162 -4.60 9.64 -18.34
N GLU A 163 -5.22 9.47 -17.17
CA GLU A 163 -6.67 9.65 -17.00
C GLU A 163 -7.11 11.10 -17.24
N ARG A 164 -6.35 12.07 -16.72
CA ARG A 164 -6.62 13.51 -16.97
C ARG A 164 -6.49 13.91 -18.43
N LEU A 165 -5.69 13.18 -19.22
CA LEU A 165 -5.47 13.45 -20.64
C LEU A 165 -6.49 12.75 -21.56
N GLN A 166 -7.35 11.87 -21.04
CA GLN A 166 -8.49 11.38 -21.81
C GLN A 166 -9.61 12.44 -21.74
N PRO A 167 -9.89 13.20 -22.82
CA PRO A 167 -11.04 14.09 -22.80
C PRO A 167 -12.29 13.24 -22.56
N LEU A 168 -13.19 13.74 -21.69
CA LEU A 168 -14.51 13.18 -21.48
C LEU A 168 -15.09 12.76 -22.83
N ARG A 169 -15.19 11.45 -23.09
CA ARG A 169 -16.05 10.98 -24.17
C ARG A 169 -17.43 11.50 -23.79
N ARG A 170 -17.92 12.49 -24.54
CA ARG A 170 -19.34 12.79 -24.52
C ARG A 170 -19.98 11.55 -25.11
N ASP A 171 -20.70 10.83 -24.27
CA ASP A 171 -21.70 9.90 -24.74
C ASP A 171 -22.75 10.76 -25.47
N ASP A 172 -22.73 10.71 -26.80
CA ASP A 172 -23.75 11.26 -27.69
C ASP A 172 -24.97 10.33 -27.75
#